data_AF-A0A6V7WP23-F1
#
_entry.id   AF-A0A6V7WP23-F1
#
_cell.length_a   1.000
_cell.length_b   1.000
_cell.length_c   1.000
_cell.angle_alpha   90.00
_cell.angle_beta   90.00
_cell.angle_gamma   90.00
#
_symmetry.space_group_name_H-M   'P 1'
#
loop_
_entity.id
_entity.type
_entity.pdbx_description
1 polymer ?
#
loop_
_entity_poly.entity_id
_entity_poly.type
_entity_poly.pdbx_seq_one_letter_code
_entity_poly.pdbx_strand_id
1 'polypeptide(L)'
;MTEEGLSNACCSTKNVIESLKHQLRELELKLKINEQSLEISNFKHKEEIQKINSEHENEIKNLKQYFQRSIEENYKQLKAENDIYLKQKDEKINFLEEEVIKVTCDNENVIEQIKQNLEQKDAKINSLEEELNEMNKKIEKIIVDDENNIKKMTHYLKQKDEEIIFLEKEIKKNFVKIKNKWSEIGDSRCENNCINTNNPIGKCAKGYGFVNLFDENIKYLEGKGSYNNYVIVYAENSLTKPQNSFNYSLYYFEIKCIFEGGELDEWGKWMGIGLRNCNTYEYINLSARTSIIYNEEDEEFKLDNISWNNNDIFGCGLVYPPTNMSTEFLYIFFTQNGKQIGKAILLKDNSNSYKPHVWLECCSVEANFGDDLELKPFEYDISKHEILKEFY
;
A
#
# COMPACT_ATOMS: atom_id res chain seq x y z
N MET A 1 -10.89 -187.01 -91.61
CA MET A 1 -10.86 -186.40 -92.96
C MET A 1 -12.22 -185.77 -93.20
N THR A 2 -12.26 -184.75 -94.06
CA THR A 2 -13.41 -184.11 -94.74
C THR A 2 -13.94 -182.77 -94.23
N GLU A 3 -13.97 -181.86 -95.21
CA GLU A 3 -14.71 -180.61 -95.36
C GLU A 3 -16.22 -180.84 -95.21
N GLU A 4 -16.93 -180.01 -94.43
CA GLU A 4 -18.36 -179.65 -94.61
C GLU A 4 -18.82 -178.76 -93.44
N GLY A 5 -19.45 -177.60 -93.73
CA GLY A 5 -20.24 -176.87 -92.72
C GLY A 5 -20.17 -175.33 -92.67
N LEU A 6 -19.63 -174.66 -93.70
CA LEU A 6 -19.78 -173.22 -93.94
C LEU A 6 -21.15 -172.92 -94.56
N SER A 7 -22.20 -172.56 -93.80
CA SER A 7 -23.41 -171.86 -94.31
C SER A 7 -24.50 -171.73 -93.24
N ASN A 8 -24.46 -170.69 -92.38
CA ASN A 8 -25.64 -169.97 -91.85
C ASN A 8 -25.30 -169.08 -90.64
N ALA A 9 -25.10 -167.76 -90.86
CA ALA A 9 -25.47 -166.66 -89.94
C ALA A 9 -25.07 -165.26 -90.51
N CYS A 10 -25.09 -165.10 -91.84
CA CYS A 10 -24.73 -163.88 -92.58
C CYS A 10 -25.91 -162.87 -92.69
N CYS A 11 -26.89 -162.91 -91.78
CA CYS A 11 -28.17 -162.17 -91.93
C CYS A 11 -28.44 -161.09 -90.85
N SER A 12 -27.56 -160.90 -89.86
CA SER A 12 -27.78 -159.94 -88.75
C SER A 12 -27.10 -158.57 -88.96
N THR A 13 -25.94 -158.53 -89.61
CA THR A 13 -25.09 -157.33 -89.68
C THR A 13 -25.62 -156.24 -90.62
N LYS A 14 -26.46 -156.60 -91.60
CA LYS A 14 -26.99 -155.65 -92.60
C LYS A 14 -28.10 -154.75 -92.03
N ASN A 15 -28.90 -155.26 -91.08
CA ASN A 15 -29.98 -154.48 -90.46
C ASN A 15 -29.49 -153.45 -89.43
N VAL A 16 -28.35 -153.71 -88.77
CA VAL A 16 -27.74 -152.76 -87.83
C VAL A 16 -27.16 -151.54 -88.56
N ILE A 17 -26.54 -151.74 -89.73
CA ILE A 17 -25.92 -150.67 -90.51
C ILE A 17 -26.98 -149.71 -91.09
N GLU A 18 -28.13 -150.22 -91.55
CA GLU A 18 -29.22 -149.35 -92.05
C GLU A 18 -29.90 -148.57 -90.91
N SER A 19 -30.05 -149.16 -89.71
CA SER A 19 -30.57 -148.46 -88.53
C SER A 19 -29.66 -147.30 -88.09
N LEU A 20 -28.34 -147.53 -88.05
CA LEU A 20 -27.37 -146.50 -87.69
C LEU A 20 -27.29 -145.38 -88.74
N LYS A 21 -27.43 -145.69 -90.03
CA LYS A 21 -27.53 -144.67 -91.09
C LYS A 21 -28.78 -143.80 -90.93
N HIS A 22 -29.90 -144.38 -90.49
CA HIS A 22 -31.11 -143.61 -90.23
C HIS A 22 -30.94 -142.70 -89.00
N GLN A 23 -30.36 -143.18 -87.91
CA GLN A 23 -30.08 -142.37 -86.72
C GLN A 23 -29.09 -141.23 -86.99
N LEU A 24 -28.07 -141.48 -87.82
CA LEU A 24 -27.10 -140.46 -88.22
C LEU A 24 -27.77 -139.32 -89.00
N ARG A 25 -28.66 -139.64 -89.96
CA ARG A 25 -29.41 -138.62 -90.71
C ARG A 25 -30.36 -137.81 -89.83
N GLU A 26 -30.97 -138.43 -88.83
CA GLU A 26 -31.86 -137.73 -87.88
C GLU A 26 -31.08 -136.75 -86.98
N LEU A 27 -29.87 -137.13 -86.56
CA LEU A 27 -28.97 -136.28 -85.78
C LEU A 27 -28.42 -135.13 -86.62
N GLU A 28 -28.02 -135.37 -87.87
CA GLU A 28 -27.60 -134.31 -88.80
C GLU A 28 -28.72 -133.30 -89.05
N LEU A 29 -29.97 -133.75 -89.17
CA LEU A 29 -31.12 -132.86 -89.34
C LEU A 29 -31.37 -132.01 -88.08
N LYS A 30 -31.31 -132.62 -86.89
CA LYS A 30 -31.47 -131.89 -85.62
C LYS A 30 -30.34 -130.89 -85.38
N LEU A 31 -29.10 -131.22 -85.74
CA LEU A 31 -27.97 -130.30 -85.64
C LEU A 31 -28.18 -129.07 -86.52
N LYS A 32 -28.64 -129.30 -87.76
CA LYS A 32 -28.89 -128.23 -88.75
C LYS A 32 -30.03 -127.29 -88.34
N ILE A 33 -31.08 -127.83 -87.71
CA ILE A 33 -32.18 -127.03 -87.16
C ILE A 33 -31.71 -126.19 -85.96
N ASN A 34 -30.87 -126.75 -85.09
CA ASN A 34 -30.32 -126.00 -83.96
C ASN A 34 -29.35 -124.90 -84.41
N GLU A 35 -28.52 -125.15 -85.42
CA GLU A 35 -27.64 -124.14 -86.02
C GLU A 35 -28.44 -122.98 -86.63
N GLN A 36 -29.52 -123.27 -87.37
CA GLN A 36 -30.41 -122.22 -87.90
C GLN A 36 -31.17 -121.46 -86.80
N SER A 37 -31.63 -122.14 -85.75
CA SER A 37 -32.26 -121.49 -84.60
C SER A 37 -31.30 -120.55 -83.87
N LEU A 38 -30.04 -120.97 -83.71
CA LEU A 38 -28.99 -120.17 -83.09
C LEU A 38 -28.62 -118.95 -83.96
N GLU A 39 -28.54 -119.11 -85.28
CA GLU A 39 -28.31 -118.01 -86.22
C GLU A 39 -29.44 -116.99 -86.18
N ILE A 40 -30.70 -117.42 -86.15
CA ILE A 40 -31.86 -116.52 -86.05
C ILE A 40 -31.85 -115.78 -84.71
N SER A 41 -31.56 -116.47 -83.60
CA SER A 41 -31.47 -115.85 -82.27
C SER A 41 -30.34 -114.81 -82.20
N ASN A 42 -29.16 -115.14 -82.73
CA ASN A 42 -28.01 -114.25 -82.78
C ASN A 42 -28.28 -113.04 -83.69
N PHE A 43 -28.97 -113.22 -84.81
CA PHE A 43 -29.38 -112.12 -85.67
C PHE A 43 -30.33 -111.17 -84.95
N LYS A 44 -31.32 -111.70 -84.21
CA LYS A 44 -32.29 -110.90 -83.44
C LYS A 44 -31.64 -110.12 -82.30
N HIS A 45 -30.72 -110.75 -81.56
CA HIS A 45 -29.95 -110.09 -80.51
C HIS A 45 -29.03 -109.00 -81.09
N LYS A 46 -28.46 -109.23 -82.28
CA LYS A 46 -27.62 -108.25 -82.97
C LYS A 46 -28.44 -107.01 -83.38
N GLU A 47 -29.66 -107.18 -83.89
CA GLU A 47 -30.55 -106.05 -84.21
C GLU A 47 -30.97 -105.28 -82.95
N GLU A 48 -31.30 -105.95 -81.85
CA GLU A 48 -31.65 -105.28 -80.59
C GLU A 48 -30.47 -104.51 -79.99
N ILE A 49 -29.25 -105.08 -80.01
CA ILE A 49 -28.03 -104.38 -79.57
C ILE A 49 -27.77 -103.14 -80.44
N GLN A 50 -27.96 -103.26 -81.76
CA GLN A 50 -27.74 -102.16 -82.69
C GLN A 50 -28.77 -101.03 -82.47
N LYS A 51 -30.03 -101.40 -82.17
CA LYS A 51 -31.09 -100.45 -81.82
C LYS A 51 -30.79 -99.74 -80.50
N ILE A 52 -30.43 -100.47 -79.44
CA ILE A 52 -30.06 -99.90 -78.13
C ILE A 52 -28.86 -98.96 -78.27
N ASN A 53 -27.83 -99.34 -79.04
CA ASN A 53 -26.68 -98.46 -79.29
C ASN A 53 -27.09 -97.18 -80.00
N SER A 54 -27.98 -97.25 -81.00
CA SER A 54 -28.48 -96.06 -81.69
C SER A 54 -29.34 -95.14 -80.79
N GLU A 55 -30.12 -95.72 -79.88
CA GLU A 55 -30.92 -94.98 -78.90
C GLU A 55 -30.03 -94.32 -77.85
N HIS A 56 -29.05 -95.03 -77.30
CA HIS A 56 -28.04 -94.49 -76.38
C HIS A 56 -27.16 -93.41 -77.04
N GLU A 57 -26.74 -93.57 -78.29
CA GLU A 57 -25.97 -92.54 -78.99
C GLU A 57 -26.78 -91.25 -79.18
N ASN A 58 -28.07 -91.38 -79.51
CA ASN A 58 -28.97 -90.23 -79.61
C ASN A 58 -29.22 -89.59 -78.25
N GLU A 59 -29.39 -90.37 -77.19
CA GLU A 59 -29.57 -89.87 -75.82
C GLU A 59 -28.31 -89.13 -75.31
N ILE A 60 -27.11 -89.69 -75.55
CA ILE A 60 -25.82 -89.05 -75.26
C ILE A 60 -25.68 -87.75 -76.05
N LYS A 61 -26.07 -87.73 -77.32
CA LYS A 61 -26.01 -86.54 -78.17
C LYS A 61 -26.96 -85.45 -77.67
N ASN A 62 -28.18 -85.82 -77.28
CA ASN A 62 -29.16 -84.90 -76.70
C ASN A 62 -28.69 -84.34 -75.36
N LEU A 63 -28.13 -85.19 -74.49
CA LEU A 63 -27.53 -84.77 -73.22
C LEU A 63 -26.35 -83.81 -73.43
N LYS A 64 -25.45 -84.08 -74.38
CA LYS A 64 -24.35 -83.17 -74.72
C LYS A 64 -24.86 -81.81 -75.20
N GLN A 65 -25.87 -81.79 -76.09
CA GLN A 65 -26.48 -80.54 -76.55
C GLN A 65 -27.16 -79.78 -75.41
N TYR A 66 -27.85 -80.48 -74.51
CA TYR A 66 -28.48 -79.89 -73.33
C TYR A 66 -27.44 -79.24 -72.41
N PHE A 67 -26.37 -79.98 -72.05
CA PHE A 67 -25.29 -79.44 -71.21
C PHE A 67 -24.58 -78.27 -71.87
N GLN A 68 -24.32 -78.33 -73.18
CA GLN A 68 -23.66 -77.23 -73.89
C GLN A 68 -24.53 -75.97 -73.89
N ARG A 69 -25.84 -76.08 -74.13
CA ARG A 69 -26.77 -74.94 -74.00
C ARG A 69 -26.81 -74.40 -72.57
N SER A 70 -26.91 -75.28 -71.56
CA SER A 70 -26.93 -74.86 -70.16
C SER A 70 -25.63 -74.15 -69.75
N ILE A 71 -24.47 -74.61 -70.21
CA ILE A 71 -23.18 -73.94 -70.00
C ILE A 71 -23.16 -72.57 -70.68
N GLU A 72 -23.61 -72.47 -71.94
CA GLU A 72 -23.65 -71.19 -72.66
C GLU A 72 -24.62 -70.19 -72.02
N GLU A 73 -25.78 -70.64 -71.54
CA GLU A 73 -26.75 -69.80 -70.82
C GLU A 73 -26.19 -69.32 -69.49
N ASN A 74 -25.61 -70.21 -68.69
CA ASN A 74 -24.96 -69.85 -67.42
C ASN A 74 -23.79 -68.89 -67.64
N TYR A 75 -22.98 -69.10 -68.69
CA TYR A 75 -21.89 -68.19 -69.03
C TYR A 75 -22.42 -66.81 -69.45
N LYS A 76 -23.49 -66.73 -70.26
CA LYS A 76 -24.13 -65.47 -70.62
C LYS A 76 -24.69 -64.74 -69.40
N GLN A 77 -25.34 -65.47 -68.49
CA GLN A 77 -25.87 -64.90 -67.25
C GLN A 77 -24.75 -64.36 -66.37
N LEU A 78 -23.71 -65.15 -66.09
CA LEU A 78 -22.55 -64.73 -65.31
C LEU A 78 -21.85 -63.52 -65.93
N LYS A 79 -21.72 -63.49 -67.26
CA LYS A 79 -21.15 -62.34 -67.95
C LYS A 79 -22.00 -61.08 -67.77
N ALA A 80 -23.33 -61.19 -67.92
CA ALA A 80 -24.24 -60.07 -67.70
C ALA A 80 -24.23 -59.57 -66.24
N GLU A 81 -24.22 -60.48 -65.28
CA GLU A 81 -24.10 -60.14 -63.84
C GLU A 81 -22.78 -59.44 -63.54
N ASN A 82 -21.68 -59.92 -64.11
CA ASN A 82 -20.36 -59.29 -63.95
C ASN A 82 -20.30 -57.90 -64.61
N ASP A 83 -20.90 -57.72 -65.80
CA ASP A 83 -20.98 -56.41 -66.46
C ASP A 83 -21.81 -55.41 -65.64
N ILE A 84 -22.92 -55.87 -65.03
CA ILE A 84 -23.73 -55.06 -64.10
C ILE A 84 -22.90 -54.68 -62.86
N TYR A 85 -22.20 -55.64 -62.27
CA TYR A 85 -21.36 -55.40 -61.10
C TYR A 85 -20.24 -54.38 -61.39
N LEU A 86 -19.57 -54.50 -62.54
CA LEU A 86 -18.55 -53.56 -62.98
C LEU A 86 -19.14 -52.16 -63.18
N LYS A 87 -20.29 -52.05 -63.84
CA LYS A 87 -20.97 -50.77 -64.03
C LYS A 87 -21.35 -50.10 -62.69
N GLN A 88 -21.90 -50.85 -61.75
CA GLN A 88 -22.21 -50.35 -60.40
C GLN A 88 -20.96 -49.90 -59.65
N LYS A 89 -19.85 -50.62 -59.83
CA LYS A 89 -18.56 -50.26 -59.23
C LYS A 89 -18.01 -48.96 -59.81
N ASP A 90 -18.08 -48.78 -61.13
CA ASP A 90 -17.62 -47.56 -61.81
C ASP A 90 -18.49 -46.35 -61.41
N GLU A 91 -19.82 -46.52 -61.33
CA GLU A 91 -20.73 -45.48 -60.83
C GLU A 91 -20.38 -45.07 -59.39
N LYS A 92 -20.06 -46.05 -58.52
CA LYS A 92 -19.64 -45.77 -57.14
C LYS A 92 -18.27 -45.07 -57.07
N ILE A 93 -17.33 -45.43 -57.95
CA ILE A 93 -16.02 -44.77 -58.03
C ILE A 93 -16.19 -43.31 -58.45
N ASN A 94 -16.96 -43.05 -59.52
CA ASN A 94 -17.21 -41.69 -60.00
C ASN A 94 -17.88 -40.83 -58.91
N PHE A 95 -18.86 -41.36 -58.19
CA PHE A 95 -19.48 -40.66 -57.06
C PHE A 95 -18.47 -40.29 -55.97
N LEU A 96 -17.58 -41.22 -55.60
CA LEU A 96 -16.56 -40.97 -54.59
C LEU A 96 -15.51 -39.96 -55.08
N GLU A 97 -15.14 -39.98 -56.36
CA GLU A 97 -14.23 -39.00 -56.94
C GLU A 97 -14.84 -37.59 -56.92
N GLU A 98 -16.13 -37.46 -57.26
CA GLU A 98 -16.85 -36.18 -57.16
C GLU A 98 -16.92 -35.67 -55.70
N GLU A 99 -17.20 -36.54 -54.72
CA GLU A 99 -17.18 -36.16 -53.30
C GLU A 99 -15.78 -35.72 -52.85
N VAL A 100 -14.73 -36.45 -53.25
CA VAL A 100 -13.34 -36.09 -52.92
C VAL A 100 -12.99 -34.72 -53.50
N ILE A 101 -13.29 -34.46 -54.77
CA ILE A 101 -13.04 -33.17 -55.41
C ILE A 101 -13.77 -32.05 -54.67
N LYS A 102 -15.04 -32.25 -54.34
CA LYS A 102 -15.84 -31.27 -53.59
C LYS A 102 -15.20 -30.95 -52.24
N VAL A 103 -14.82 -31.97 -51.46
CA VAL A 103 -14.16 -31.80 -50.16
C VAL A 103 -12.81 -31.11 -50.32
N THR A 104 -12.04 -31.41 -51.37
CA THR A 104 -10.77 -30.73 -51.64
C THR A 104 -10.98 -29.25 -51.94
N CYS A 105 -11.95 -28.89 -52.78
CA CYS A 105 -12.28 -27.49 -53.07
C CYS A 105 -12.77 -26.73 -51.82
N ASP A 106 -13.63 -27.35 -51.01
CA ASP A 106 -14.10 -26.74 -49.76
C ASP A 106 -12.94 -26.50 -48.78
N ASN A 107 -12.01 -27.44 -48.67
CA ASN A 107 -10.81 -27.30 -47.83
C ASN A 107 -9.86 -26.21 -48.34
N GLU A 108 -9.65 -26.09 -49.65
CA GLU A 108 -8.83 -25.01 -50.23
C GLU A 108 -9.41 -23.63 -49.91
N ASN A 109 -10.73 -23.47 -50.03
CA ASN A 109 -11.43 -22.24 -49.66
C ASN A 109 -11.27 -21.90 -48.18
N VAL A 110 -11.40 -22.90 -47.29
CA VAL A 110 -11.21 -22.73 -45.84
C VAL A 110 -9.76 -22.35 -45.52
N ILE A 111 -8.77 -22.99 -46.16
CA ILE A 111 -7.35 -22.67 -45.98
C ILE A 111 -7.08 -21.22 -46.38
N GLU A 112 -7.64 -20.75 -47.50
CA GLU A 112 -7.46 -19.38 -47.96
C GLU A 112 -8.09 -18.36 -47.00
N GLN A 113 -9.30 -18.63 -46.50
CA GLN A 113 -9.92 -17.80 -45.47
C GLN A 113 -9.09 -17.75 -44.17
N ILE A 114 -8.49 -18.88 -43.76
CA ILE A 114 -7.61 -18.92 -42.59
C ILE A 114 -6.37 -18.05 -42.82
N LYS A 115 -5.75 -18.11 -44.00
CA LYS A 115 -4.58 -17.27 -44.33
C LYS A 115 -4.91 -15.78 -44.27
N GLN A 116 -6.00 -15.36 -44.90
CA GLN A 116 -6.44 -13.96 -44.88
C GLN A 116 -6.72 -13.48 -43.44
N ASN A 117 -7.36 -14.32 -42.62
CA ASN A 117 -7.61 -14.01 -41.22
C ASN A 117 -6.32 -13.92 -40.39
N LEU A 118 -5.29 -14.72 -40.70
CA LEU A 118 -3.98 -14.64 -40.05
C LEU A 118 -3.26 -13.34 -40.42
N GLU A 119 -3.20 -12.99 -41.70
CA GLU A 119 -2.57 -11.75 -42.17
C GLU A 119 -3.23 -10.51 -41.56
N GLN A 120 -4.57 -10.48 -41.47
CA GLN A 120 -5.30 -9.41 -40.81
C GLN A 120 -4.98 -9.31 -39.31
N LYS A 121 -4.81 -10.45 -38.63
CA LYS A 121 -4.44 -10.48 -37.21
C LYS A 121 -3.01 -10.01 -37.00
N ASP A 122 -2.06 -10.40 -37.84
CA ASP A 122 -0.66 -9.97 -37.76
C ASP A 122 -0.53 -8.46 -37.99
N ALA A 123 -1.24 -7.92 -38.98
CA ALA A 123 -1.28 -6.47 -39.21
C ALA A 123 -1.85 -5.71 -37.99
N LYS A 124 -2.89 -6.25 -37.35
CA LYS A 124 -3.47 -5.68 -36.13
C LYS A 124 -2.52 -5.75 -34.94
N ILE A 125 -1.77 -6.85 -34.78
CA ILE A 125 -0.76 -7.00 -33.72
C ILE A 125 0.32 -5.93 -33.87
N ASN A 126 0.87 -5.77 -35.07
CA ASN A 126 1.90 -4.76 -35.34
C ASN A 126 1.40 -3.34 -35.03
N SER A 127 0.17 -3.00 -35.43
CA SER A 127 -0.44 -1.71 -35.13
C SER A 127 -0.57 -1.47 -33.62
N LEU A 128 -0.94 -2.49 -32.84
CA LEU A 128 -1.06 -2.37 -31.38
C LEU A 128 0.31 -2.25 -30.70
N GLU A 129 1.34 -2.92 -31.22
CA GLU A 129 2.71 -2.79 -30.72
C GLU A 129 3.26 -1.37 -30.95
N GLU A 130 2.96 -0.74 -32.08
CA GLU A 130 3.31 0.65 -32.35
C GLU A 130 2.62 1.62 -31.39
N GLU A 131 1.31 1.47 -31.17
CA GLU A 131 0.55 2.28 -30.20
C GLU A 131 1.09 2.12 -28.78
N LEU A 132 1.41 0.88 -28.37
CA LEU A 132 1.98 0.59 -27.04
C LEU A 132 3.36 1.25 -26.86
N ASN A 133 4.21 1.21 -27.90
CA ASN A 133 5.50 1.88 -27.89
C ASN A 133 5.37 3.41 -27.81
N GLU A 134 4.40 4.01 -28.49
CA GLU A 134 4.15 5.45 -28.38
C GLU A 134 3.64 5.83 -26.98
N MET A 135 2.76 5.01 -26.41
CA MET A 135 2.24 5.21 -25.05
C MET A 135 3.36 5.13 -24.00
N ASN A 136 4.26 4.15 -24.12
CA ASN A 136 5.40 4.00 -23.22
C ASN A 136 6.32 5.23 -23.26
N LYS A 137 6.60 5.79 -24.44
CA LYS A 137 7.37 7.05 -24.57
C LYS A 137 6.68 8.23 -23.89
N LYS A 138 5.35 8.32 -23.95
CA LYS A 138 4.57 9.36 -23.25
C LYS A 138 4.67 9.20 -21.73
N ILE A 139 4.59 7.97 -21.23
CA ILE A 139 4.73 7.66 -19.80
C ILE A 139 6.12 8.03 -19.29
N GLU A 140 7.18 7.65 -20.00
CA GLU A 140 8.56 8.00 -19.63
C GLU A 140 8.76 9.52 -19.51
N LYS A 141 8.18 10.29 -20.44
CA LYS A 141 8.23 11.75 -20.40
C LYS A 141 7.54 12.31 -19.15
N ILE A 142 6.35 11.78 -18.81
CA ILE A 142 5.61 12.21 -17.61
C ILE A 142 6.42 11.93 -16.35
N ILE A 143 7.05 10.75 -16.24
CA ILE A 143 7.88 10.38 -15.09
C ILE A 143 9.02 11.40 -14.89
N VAL A 144 9.72 11.75 -15.98
CA VAL A 144 10.82 12.74 -15.92
C VAL A 144 10.33 14.13 -15.51
N ASP A 145 9.19 14.57 -16.04
CA ASP A 145 8.60 15.87 -15.72
C ASP A 145 8.18 15.93 -14.23
N ASP A 146 7.56 14.86 -13.72
CA ASP A 146 7.14 14.75 -12.32
C ASP A 146 8.32 14.70 -11.35
N GLU A 147 9.39 13.94 -11.66
CA GLU A 147 10.61 13.93 -10.85
C GLU A 147 11.24 15.33 -10.72
N ASN A 148 11.23 16.11 -11.81
CA ASN A 148 11.74 17.47 -11.81
C ASN A 148 10.86 18.41 -10.97
N ASN A 149 9.54 18.25 -11.04
CA ASN A 149 8.59 19.03 -10.23
C ASN A 149 8.73 18.69 -8.73
N ILE A 150 8.87 17.42 -8.37
CA ILE A 150 9.10 16.97 -6.99
C ILE A 150 10.40 17.56 -6.43
N LYS A 151 11.49 17.57 -7.22
CA LYS A 151 12.76 18.18 -6.81
C LYS A 151 12.61 19.68 -6.53
N LYS A 152 11.91 20.42 -7.41
CA LYS A 152 11.63 21.86 -7.21
C LYS A 152 10.80 22.10 -5.94
N MET A 153 9.73 21.33 -5.73
CA MET A 153 8.87 21.46 -4.56
C MET A 153 9.63 21.18 -3.26
N THR A 154 10.46 20.13 -3.25
CA THR A 154 11.28 19.76 -2.09
C THR A 154 12.28 20.85 -1.73
N HIS A 155 12.89 21.50 -2.72
CA HIS A 155 13.79 22.62 -2.50
C HIS A 155 13.06 23.84 -1.91
N TYR A 156 11.88 24.16 -2.43
CA TYR A 156 11.05 25.26 -1.91
C TYR A 156 10.64 25.04 -0.45
N LEU A 157 10.23 23.82 -0.09
CA LEU A 157 9.86 23.48 1.29
C LEU A 157 11.04 23.66 2.25
N LYS A 158 12.24 23.22 1.87
CA LYS A 158 13.44 23.42 2.70
C LYS A 158 13.74 24.89 2.97
N GLN A 159 13.61 25.74 1.95
CA GLN A 159 13.78 27.19 2.13
C GLN A 159 12.75 27.77 3.11
N LYS A 160 11.51 27.29 3.07
CA LYS A 160 10.45 27.74 3.99
C LYS A 160 10.64 27.27 5.42
N ASP A 161 11.12 26.04 5.63
CA ASP A 161 11.46 25.54 6.96
C ASP A 161 12.57 26.39 7.61
N GLU A 162 13.59 26.75 6.84
CA GLU A 162 14.67 27.64 7.32
C GLU A 162 14.15 29.04 7.69
N GLU A 163 13.24 29.60 6.88
CA GLU A 163 12.57 30.88 7.15
C GLU A 163 11.71 30.83 8.43
N ILE A 164 10.96 29.74 8.64
CA ILE A 164 10.16 29.53 9.85
C ILE A 164 11.06 29.45 11.09
N ILE A 165 12.13 28.64 11.04
CA ILE A 165 13.08 28.51 12.17
C ILE A 165 13.71 29.87 12.50
N PHE A 166 14.03 30.67 11.48
CA PHE A 166 14.53 32.03 11.68
C PHE A 166 13.49 32.91 12.37
N LEU A 167 12.25 32.92 11.89
CA LEU A 167 11.16 33.71 12.48
C LEU A 167 10.85 33.29 13.92
N GLU A 168 10.84 31.98 14.22
CA GLU A 168 10.66 31.47 15.58
C GLU A 168 11.76 31.94 16.53
N LYS A 169 13.00 32.01 16.06
CA LYS A 169 14.12 32.56 16.85
C LYS A 169 13.97 34.06 17.07
N GLU A 170 13.50 34.81 16.08
CA GLU A 170 13.24 36.25 16.22
C GLU A 170 12.06 36.53 17.16
N ILE A 171 11.01 35.70 17.12
CA ILE A 171 9.87 35.76 18.05
C ILE A 171 10.30 35.47 19.50
N LYS A 172 11.35 34.68 19.72
CA LYS A 172 11.88 34.41 21.07
C LYS A 172 12.72 35.55 21.66
N LYS A 173 13.06 36.59 20.89
CA LYS A 173 13.83 37.77 21.37
C LYS A 173 12.93 38.87 21.94
N ASN A 174 11.90 38.49 22.71
CA ASN A 174 10.94 39.43 23.28
C ASN A 174 11.44 40.15 24.53
N PHE A 175 12.61 39.77 25.07
CA PHE A 175 13.20 40.49 26.19
C PHE A 175 13.77 41.84 25.74
N VAL A 176 13.23 42.91 26.30
CA VAL A 176 13.71 44.27 26.03
C VAL A 176 14.69 44.68 27.11
N LYS A 177 15.98 44.68 26.72
CA LYS A 177 17.06 45.11 27.60
C LYS A 177 16.99 46.63 27.83
N ILE A 178 16.80 47.03 29.08
CA ILE A 178 16.93 48.43 29.52
C ILE A 178 18.05 48.47 30.55
N LYS A 179 19.11 49.21 30.23
CA LYS A 179 20.17 49.49 31.20
C LYS A 179 19.57 50.23 32.39
N ASN A 180 19.72 49.73 33.61
CA ASN A 180 19.08 50.36 34.76
C ASN A 180 19.91 50.26 36.04
N LYS A 181 19.58 51.12 37.01
CA LYS A 181 20.19 51.16 38.34
C LYS A 181 19.24 51.87 39.30
N TRP A 182 19.46 51.75 40.60
CA TRP A 182 18.72 52.54 41.58
C TRP A 182 19.20 53.99 41.56
N SER A 183 18.26 54.94 41.57
CA SER A 183 18.63 56.36 41.44
C SER A 183 17.78 57.30 42.30
N GLU A 184 16.55 56.94 42.64
CA GLU A 184 15.63 57.83 43.34
C GLU A 184 15.20 57.21 44.66
N ILE A 185 15.32 57.99 45.74
CA ILE A 185 14.77 57.66 47.05
C ILE A 185 13.47 58.42 47.18
N GLY A 186 12.36 57.68 47.25
CA GLY A 186 11.00 58.21 47.31
C GLY A 186 10.61 58.67 48.71
N ASP A 187 9.75 57.87 49.35
CA ASP A 187 9.37 58.09 50.74
C ASP A 187 10.51 57.61 51.65
N SER A 188 11.27 58.58 52.19
CA SER A 188 12.17 58.34 53.30
C SER A 188 11.77 59.27 54.43
N ARG A 189 11.41 58.71 55.59
CA ARG A 189 10.97 59.48 56.77
C ARG A 189 12.14 60.15 57.51
N CYS A 190 13.18 60.57 56.79
CA CYS A 190 14.26 61.35 57.38
C CYS A 190 13.85 62.84 57.39
N GLU A 191 13.27 63.32 58.50
CA GLU A 191 12.83 64.71 58.64
C GLU A 191 13.88 65.77 58.27
N ASN A 192 15.17 65.44 58.44
CA ASN A 192 16.29 66.33 58.14
C ASN A 192 16.82 66.18 56.71
N ASN A 193 16.19 65.34 55.87
CA ASN A 193 16.64 65.00 54.52
C ASN A 193 18.13 64.61 54.45
N CYS A 194 18.67 63.97 55.50
CA CYS A 194 20.09 63.61 55.57
C CYS A 194 20.52 62.71 54.41
N ILE A 195 19.58 61.91 53.91
CA ILE A 195 19.74 61.00 52.78
C ILE A 195 18.54 61.21 51.88
N ASN A 196 18.81 61.42 50.60
CA ASN A 196 17.80 61.69 49.58
C ASN A 196 18.40 61.37 48.19
N THR A 197 17.61 61.49 47.14
CA THR A 197 18.04 61.27 45.74
C THR A 197 19.33 62.00 45.36
N ASN A 198 19.56 63.22 45.85
CA ASN A 198 20.76 64.02 45.52
C ASN A 198 21.96 63.69 46.43
N ASN A 199 21.72 63.08 47.58
CA ASN A 199 22.75 62.61 48.51
C ASN A 199 22.43 61.17 48.95
N PRO A 200 22.60 60.18 48.05
CA PRO A 200 22.13 58.81 48.28
C PRO A 200 23.06 57.99 49.16
N ILE A 201 24.15 58.60 49.67
CA ILE A 201 25.11 57.97 50.58
C ILE A 201 25.30 58.88 51.78
N GLY A 202 24.97 58.40 52.97
CA GLY A 202 25.12 59.20 54.17
C GLY A 202 24.91 58.44 55.47
N LYS A 203 24.64 59.19 56.53
CA LYS A 203 24.19 58.68 57.83
C LYS A 203 23.02 59.54 58.32
N CYS A 204 21.96 58.90 58.80
CA CYS A 204 20.85 59.60 59.44
C CYS A 204 21.22 60.04 60.86
N ALA A 205 21.15 61.35 61.15
CA ALA A 205 21.54 61.92 62.44
C ALA A 205 20.61 61.50 63.61
N LYS A 206 19.34 61.17 63.32
CA LYS A 206 18.34 60.78 64.33
C LYS A 206 18.36 59.28 64.66
N GLY A 207 19.22 58.51 64.00
CA GLY A 207 19.36 57.08 64.26
C GLY A 207 18.17 56.24 63.78
N TYR A 208 17.33 56.70 62.85
CA TYR A 208 16.41 55.81 62.13
C TYR A 208 17.17 54.98 61.10
N GLY A 209 16.61 53.83 60.73
CA GLY A 209 17.11 53.06 59.59
C GLY A 209 17.02 53.85 58.29
N PHE A 210 17.96 53.60 57.38
CA PHE A 210 18.06 54.27 56.08
C PHE A 210 18.75 53.39 55.05
N VAL A 211 18.72 53.80 53.79
CA VAL A 211 19.40 53.11 52.69
C VAL A 211 20.51 53.96 52.10
N ASN A 212 21.59 53.32 51.66
CA ASN A 212 22.56 53.90 50.75
C ASN A 212 22.44 53.24 49.38
N LEU A 213 22.47 54.03 48.31
CA LEU A 213 22.41 53.51 46.94
C LEU A 213 23.82 53.40 46.34
N PHE A 214 24.11 52.23 45.75
CA PHE A 214 25.36 51.91 45.06
C PHE A 214 25.04 51.22 43.72
N ASP A 215 24.69 52.02 42.71
CA ASP A 215 24.24 51.54 41.40
C ASP A 215 23.10 50.51 41.50
N GLU A 216 23.38 49.22 41.26
CA GLU A 216 22.40 48.12 41.34
C GLU A 216 22.15 47.64 42.79
N ASN A 217 22.97 48.07 43.74
CA ASN A 217 22.90 47.60 45.12
C ASN A 217 22.31 48.66 46.03
N ILE A 218 21.47 48.22 46.96
CA ILE A 218 20.94 49.06 48.03
C ILE A 218 21.42 48.45 49.33
N LYS A 219 22.17 49.22 50.10
CA LYS A 219 22.58 48.81 51.44
C LYS A 219 21.68 49.45 52.48
N TYR A 220 20.96 48.63 53.22
CA TYR A 220 20.23 49.09 54.38
C TYR A 220 21.17 49.21 55.58
N LEU A 221 21.03 50.30 56.32
CA LEU A 221 21.81 50.59 57.51
C LEU A 221 20.84 50.79 58.66
N GLU A 222 20.91 49.87 59.61
CA GLU A 222 20.03 49.87 60.78
C GLU A 222 20.22 51.11 61.63
N GLY A 223 19.10 51.65 62.08
CA GLY A 223 19.07 52.74 63.03
C GLY A 223 19.49 52.32 64.45
N LYS A 224 19.82 53.29 65.30
CA LYS A 224 19.89 53.10 66.76
C LYS A 224 18.58 53.42 67.49
N GLY A 225 17.58 53.93 66.75
CA GLY A 225 16.27 54.31 67.27
C GLY A 225 15.39 53.09 67.53
N SER A 226 14.23 53.32 68.15
CA SER A 226 13.27 52.27 68.51
C SER A 226 12.38 51.81 67.36
N TYR A 227 12.52 52.40 66.18
CA TYR A 227 11.80 51.99 64.97
C TYR A 227 12.66 52.22 63.74
N ASN A 228 12.56 51.27 62.83
CA ASN A 228 13.10 51.38 61.49
C ASN A 228 12.01 51.99 60.59
N ASN A 229 12.43 52.76 59.60
CA ASN A 229 11.50 53.32 58.62
C ASN A 229 11.62 52.48 57.35
N TYR A 230 10.49 52.17 56.72
CA TYR A 230 10.52 51.68 55.36
C TYR A 230 11.07 52.78 54.44
N VAL A 231 11.76 52.35 53.38
CA VAL A 231 12.24 53.23 52.32
C VAL A 231 11.81 52.68 50.97
N ILE A 232 11.27 53.56 50.13
CA ILE A 232 10.95 53.25 48.74
C ILE A 232 12.09 53.74 47.85
N VAL A 233 12.61 52.87 46.99
CA VAL A 233 13.65 53.21 46.03
C VAL A 233 13.17 52.89 44.63
N TYR A 234 13.36 53.81 43.68
CA TYR A 234 13.02 53.62 42.27
C TYR A 234 14.26 53.51 41.40
N ALA A 235 14.12 52.73 40.33
CA ALA A 235 15.14 52.63 39.30
C ALA A 235 15.23 53.91 38.45
N GLU A 236 16.35 54.14 37.78
CA GLU A 236 16.59 55.32 36.93
C GLU A 236 15.63 55.39 35.75
N ASN A 237 15.52 54.29 35.02
CA ASN A 237 14.74 54.22 33.79
C ASN A 237 13.40 53.52 34.03
N SER A 238 12.37 54.03 33.36
CA SER A 238 11.05 53.39 33.33
C SER A 238 10.94 52.41 32.17
N LEU A 239 10.21 51.32 32.38
CA LEU A 239 9.88 50.28 31.40
C LEU A 239 8.79 50.80 30.47
N THR A 240 9.22 51.47 29.41
CA THR A 240 8.31 52.16 28.47
C THR A 240 7.88 51.23 27.35
N LYS A 241 6.59 51.17 27.06
CA LYS A 241 6.00 50.38 25.96
C LYS A 241 6.75 50.66 24.65
N PRO A 242 7.32 49.64 23.98
CA PRO A 242 7.99 49.83 22.71
C PRO A 242 7.01 50.34 21.64
N GLN A 243 7.47 51.30 20.84
CA GLN A 243 6.74 51.74 19.66
C GLN A 243 6.91 50.71 18.53
N ASN A 244 5.81 50.37 17.85
CA ASN A 244 5.80 49.45 16.69
C ASN A 244 6.31 48.03 17.00
N SER A 245 6.00 47.50 18.20
CA SER A 245 6.32 46.10 18.51
C SER A 245 5.35 45.16 17.79
N PHE A 246 5.91 44.23 17.00
CA PHE A 246 5.15 43.16 16.35
C PHE A 246 4.95 41.95 17.26
N ASN A 247 5.77 41.81 18.29
CA ASN A 247 5.69 40.73 19.28
C ASN A 247 5.41 41.29 20.68
N TYR A 248 5.18 40.38 21.62
CA TYR A 248 5.17 40.72 23.03
C TYR A 248 6.52 41.28 23.45
N SER A 249 6.53 42.23 24.39
CA SER A 249 7.76 42.81 24.92
C SER A 249 7.84 42.54 26.41
N LEU A 250 8.79 41.70 26.80
CA LEU A 250 9.08 41.32 28.18
C LEU A 250 10.17 42.24 28.74
N TYR A 251 9.84 42.93 29.82
CA TYR A 251 10.80 43.52 30.73
C TYR A 251 10.87 42.67 31.98
N TYR A 252 12.06 42.49 32.54
CA TYR A 252 12.23 41.68 33.74
C TYR A 252 13.43 42.21 34.54
N PHE A 253 13.29 42.27 35.85
CA PHE A 253 14.39 42.49 36.78
C PHE A 253 14.20 41.62 38.02
N GLU A 254 15.29 41.33 38.71
CA GLU A 254 15.27 40.58 39.96
C GLU A 254 16.13 41.25 41.03
N ILE A 255 15.81 40.95 42.28
CA ILE A 255 16.57 41.40 43.44
C ILE A 255 16.87 40.21 44.33
N LYS A 256 18.11 40.12 44.77
CA LYS A 256 18.53 39.21 45.83
C LYS A 256 18.40 39.92 47.17
N CYS A 257 17.62 39.34 48.08
CA CYS A 257 17.39 39.92 49.39
C CYS A 257 18.50 39.55 50.37
N ILE A 258 19.01 40.52 51.14
CA ILE A 258 20.03 40.33 52.16
C ILE A 258 19.48 40.89 53.47
N PHE A 259 19.31 40.03 54.47
CA PHE A 259 18.82 40.41 55.78
C PHE A 259 19.91 41.16 56.54
N GLU A 260 19.57 42.35 57.04
CA GLU A 260 20.43 43.16 57.89
C GLU A 260 19.88 43.15 59.32
N GLY A 261 20.75 43.32 60.33
CA GLY A 261 20.36 43.42 61.74
C GLY A 261 20.15 42.09 62.48
N GLY A 262 19.89 42.21 63.80
CA GLY A 262 19.73 41.10 64.76
C GLY A 262 18.32 40.48 64.81
N GLU A 263 17.98 39.82 65.93
CA GLU A 263 16.60 39.39 66.21
C GLU A 263 15.67 40.61 66.22
N LEU A 264 14.58 40.52 65.47
CA LEU A 264 13.72 41.65 65.14
C LEU A 264 12.75 41.99 66.26
N ASP A 265 12.30 43.24 66.28
CA ASP A 265 11.10 43.66 66.99
C ASP A 265 9.83 43.07 66.35
N GLU A 266 8.67 43.32 66.97
CA GLU A 266 7.35 42.83 66.50
C GLU A 266 7.05 43.23 65.04
N TRP A 267 7.66 44.30 64.55
CA TRP A 267 7.43 44.85 63.22
C TRP A 267 8.26 44.17 62.14
N GLY A 268 9.39 43.52 62.46
CA GLY A 268 10.13 42.60 61.60
C GLY A 268 10.73 43.18 60.31
N LYS A 269 11.35 42.33 59.49
CA LYS A 269 11.87 42.72 58.16
C LYS A 269 10.71 42.92 57.19
N TRP A 270 10.82 43.87 56.27
CA TRP A 270 9.89 44.00 55.15
C TRP A 270 10.65 44.20 53.85
N MET A 271 10.18 43.51 52.82
CA MET A 271 10.64 43.71 51.45
C MET A 271 9.44 43.65 50.52
N GLY A 272 9.35 44.65 49.64
CA GLY A 272 8.45 44.66 48.50
C GLY A 272 9.22 44.85 47.20
N ILE A 273 8.78 44.17 46.14
CA ILE A 273 9.28 44.36 44.77
C ILE A 273 8.11 44.60 43.84
N GLY A 274 8.24 45.55 42.92
CA GLY A 274 7.17 45.79 41.98
C GLY A 274 7.43 46.91 40.98
N LEU A 275 6.32 47.40 40.44
CA LEU A 275 6.26 48.45 39.45
C LEU A 275 5.34 49.55 39.93
N ARG A 276 5.73 50.81 39.68
CA ARG A 276 4.87 51.98 39.87
C ARG A 276 4.38 52.43 38.51
N ASN A 277 3.08 52.59 38.36
CA ASN A 277 2.47 53.16 37.17
C ASN A 277 2.89 54.63 37.05
N CYS A 278 3.60 55.01 35.97
CA CYS A 278 4.10 56.39 35.82
C CYS A 278 2.98 57.40 35.54
N ASN A 279 1.79 56.95 35.14
CA ASN A 279 0.66 57.81 34.82
C ASN A 279 -0.25 58.05 36.03
N THR A 280 -0.60 57.00 36.77
CA THR A 280 -1.53 57.08 37.93
C THR A 280 -0.80 57.23 39.27
N TYR A 281 0.50 56.91 39.30
CA TYR A 281 1.33 56.80 40.50
C TYR A 281 0.95 55.65 41.45
N GLU A 282 0.09 54.74 41.02
CA GLU A 282 -0.27 53.54 41.77
C GLU A 282 0.83 52.49 41.71
N TYR A 283 0.77 51.53 42.65
CA TYR A 283 1.80 50.52 42.87
C TYR A 283 1.22 49.14 42.65
N ILE A 284 2.02 48.31 42.00
CA ILE A 284 1.76 46.88 41.89
C ILE A 284 3.00 46.19 42.43
N ASN A 285 2.90 45.57 43.61
CA ASN A 285 4.06 45.00 44.29
C ASN A 285 3.73 43.72 45.05
N LEU A 286 4.69 42.81 45.03
CA LEU A 286 4.72 41.64 45.89
C LEU A 286 5.38 42.01 47.21
N SER A 287 4.69 41.82 48.33
CA SER A 287 5.31 41.82 49.66
C SER A 287 5.79 40.42 50.02
N ALA A 288 7.10 40.24 50.14
CA ALA A 288 7.70 38.94 50.45
C ALA A 288 7.35 38.46 51.87
N ARG A 289 7.13 39.39 52.80
CA ARG A 289 6.81 39.07 54.20
C ARG A 289 5.39 38.50 54.34
N THR A 290 4.41 39.18 53.76
CA THR A 290 3.00 38.79 53.89
C THR A 290 2.57 37.80 52.81
N SER A 291 3.41 37.59 51.79
CA SER A 291 3.10 36.78 50.61
C SER A 291 1.83 37.29 49.91
N ILE A 292 1.66 38.60 49.87
CA ILE A 292 0.52 39.28 49.23
C ILE A 292 1.05 40.09 48.06
N ILE A 293 0.38 39.96 46.93
CA ILE A 293 0.47 40.91 45.83
C ILE A 293 -0.56 42.00 46.09
N TYR A 294 -0.10 43.24 46.15
CA TYR A 294 -0.95 44.43 46.13
C TYR A 294 -1.00 44.91 44.68
N ASN A 295 -2.21 45.11 44.17
CA ASN A 295 -2.49 45.69 42.87
C ASN A 295 -3.07 47.10 43.04
N GLU A 296 -3.22 47.82 41.94
CA GLU A 296 -3.97 49.07 41.87
C GLU A 296 -5.38 48.89 42.50
N GLU A 297 -5.99 49.97 43.00
CA GLU A 297 -7.36 49.96 43.58
C GLU A 297 -7.59 49.13 44.86
N ASP A 298 -6.58 48.93 45.71
CA ASP A 298 -6.66 48.15 46.97
C ASP A 298 -7.01 46.65 46.76
N GLU A 299 -6.75 46.11 45.56
CA GLU A 299 -6.89 44.67 45.29
C GLU A 299 -5.69 43.89 45.88
N GLU A 300 -5.98 42.82 46.63
CA GLU A 300 -4.97 41.98 47.28
C GLU A 300 -5.09 40.52 46.85
N PHE A 301 -3.98 39.92 46.39
CA PHE A 301 -3.91 38.50 46.04
C PHE A 301 -2.93 37.78 46.96
N LYS A 302 -3.47 36.95 47.85
CA LYS A 302 -2.67 36.12 48.74
C LYS A 302 -2.07 34.94 47.99
N LEU A 303 -0.76 34.75 48.15
CA LEU A 303 -0.01 33.65 47.54
C LEU A 303 0.18 32.51 48.54
N ASP A 304 -0.06 31.30 48.07
CA ASP A 304 0.19 30.09 48.85
C ASP A 304 1.68 29.72 48.79
N ASN A 305 2.22 29.24 49.91
CA ASN A 305 3.54 28.58 49.98
C ASN A 305 4.78 29.42 49.63
N ILE A 306 4.71 30.75 49.77
CA ILE A 306 5.93 31.57 49.72
C ILE A 306 6.60 31.54 51.10
N SER A 307 7.86 31.12 51.13
CA SER A 307 8.75 31.31 52.27
C SER A 307 9.74 32.42 51.95
N TRP A 308 9.96 33.38 52.83
CA TRP A 308 10.94 34.44 52.62
C TRP A 308 12.19 34.23 53.48
N ASN A 309 13.30 33.91 52.81
CA ASN A 309 14.58 33.62 53.44
C ASN A 309 15.66 34.61 53.02
N ASN A 310 16.75 34.65 53.78
CA ASN A 310 17.94 35.40 53.42
C ASN A 310 18.55 34.84 52.13
N ASN A 311 18.97 35.71 51.21
CA ASN A 311 19.48 35.41 49.87
C ASN A 311 18.44 34.88 48.86
N ASP A 312 17.15 34.85 49.18
CA ASP A 312 16.13 34.57 48.17
C ASP A 312 16.15 35.65 47.08
N ILE A 313 15.94 35.22 45.85
CA ILE A 313 15.86 36.09 44.66
C ILE A 313 14.40 36.25 44.28
N PHE A 314 13.93 37.49 44.19
CA PHE A 314 12.59 37.81 43.74
C PHE A 314 12.65 38.59 42.44
N GLY A 315 11.84 38.20 41.47
CA GLY A 315 11.75 38.88 40.18
C GLY A 315 10.39 39.47 39.91
N CYS A 316 10.38 40.49 39.06
CA CYS A 316 9.18 41.14 38.57
C CYS A 316 9.30 41.30 37.05
N GLY A 317 8.34 40.73 36.34
CA GLY A 317 8.23 40.81 34.88
C GLY A 317 7.03 41.63 34.45
N LEU A 318 7.20 42.45 33.42
CA LEU A 318 6.16 43.23 32.75
C LEU A 318 6.10 42.81 31.29
N VAL A 319 4.90 42.51 30.79
CA VAL A 319 4.71 42.05 29.42
C VAL A 319 3.74 42.95 28.68
N TYR A 320 4.26 43.73 27.73
CA TYR A 320 3.43 44.50 26.80
C TYR A 320 3.00 43.64 25.61
N PRO A 321 1.71 43.71 25.20
CA PRO A 321 1.26 43.07 23.98
C PRO A 321 1.77 43.79 22.73
N PRO A 322 1.75 43.14 21.55
CA PRO A 322 2.04 43.77 20.28
C PRO A 322 1.21 45.05 20.05
N THR A 323 1.80 46.04 19.37
CA THR A 323 1.15 47.35 19.14
C THR A 323 -0.16 47.23 18.36
N ASN A 324 -0.26 46.24 17.46
CA ASN A 324 -1.42 46.04 16.59
C ASN A 324 -2.51 45.14 17.20
N MET A 325 -2.30 44.59 18.41
CA MET A 325 -3.27 43.74 19.09
C MET A 325 -3.98 44.52 20.21
N SER A 326 -4.92 45.39 19.83
CA SER A 326 -5.63 46.28 20.75
C SER A 326 -6.53 45.56 21.77
N THR A 327 -6.77 44.26 21.61
CA THR A 327 -7.61 43.44 22.49
C THR A 327 -6.82 42.71 23.58
N GLU A 328 -5.49 42.70 23.49
CA GLU A 328 -4.64 42.06 24.49
C GLU A 328 -4.24 43.06 25.57
N PHE A 329 -4.15 42.57 26.80
CA PHE A 329 -3.84 43.38 27.97
C PHE A 329 -2.38 43.21 28.38
N LEU A 330 -1.82 44.29 28.91
CA LEU A 330 -0.56 44.29 29.64
C LEU A 330 -0.69 43.41 30.89
N TYR A 331 0.35 42.69 31.26
CA TYR A 331 0.35 41.93 32.51
C TYR A 331 1.67 41.98 33.26
N ILE A 332 1.59 41.76 34.57
CA ILE A 332 2.74 41.64 35.47
C ILE A 332 2.77 40.23 36.06
N PHE A 333 3.96 39.67 36.22
CA PHE A 333 4.15 38.43 36.96
C PHE A 333 5.33 38.54 37.91
N PHE A 334 5.33 37.71 38.95
CA PHE A 334 6.40 37.64 39.92
C PHE A 334 7.06 36.27 39.92
N THR A 335 8.34 36.25 40.30
CA THR A 335 9.12 35.03 40.44
C THR A 335 9.80 35.00 41.80
N GLN A 336 10.09 33.79 42.28
CA GLN A 336 10.97 33.54 43.40
C GLN A 336 11.94 32.42 43.02
N ASN A 337 13.24 32.66 43.19
CA ASN A 337 14.31 31.72 42.90
C ASN A 337 14.16 31.07 41.50
N GLY A 338 13.94 31.93 40.50
CA GLY A 338 13.82 31.53 39.09
C GLY A 338 12.51 30.85 38.70
N LYS A 339 11.52 30.77 39.60
CA LYS A 339 10.21 30.16 39.30
C LYS A 339 9.10 31.19 39.46
N GLN A 340 8.15 31.21 38.52
CA GLN A 340 6.96 32.03 38.65
C GLN A 340 6.15 31.62 39.89
N ILE A 341 5.66 32.61 40.62
CA ILE A 341 4.81 32.44 41.81
C ILE A 341 3.44 33.08 41.56
N GLY A 342 2.38 32.38 41.93
CA GLY A 342 1.01 32.82 41.67
C GLY A 342 0.67 32.94 40.17
N LYS A 343 -0.48 33.58 39.90
CA LYS A 343 -0.91 33.97 38.56
C LYS A 343 -0.36 35.36 38.19
N ALA A 344 -0.41 35.69 36.90
CA ALA A 344 -0.13 37.04 36.47
C ALA A 344 -1.29 37.99 36.80
N ILE A 345 -0.99 39.27 36.88
CA ILE A 345 -1.96 40.33 37.13
C ILE A 345 -2.24 40.99 35.79
N LEU A 346 -3.49 40.92 35.35
CA LEU A 346 -3.93 41.58 34.13
C LEU A 346 -4.17 43.07 34.44
N LEU A 347 -3.48 43.97 33.74
CA LEU A 347 -3.63 45.40 33.97
C LEU A 347 -4.77 45.94 33.11
N LYS A 348 -5.77 46.53 33.76
CA LYS A 348 -6.92 47.16 33.09
C LYS A 348 -6.50 48.47 32.43
N ASP A 349 -5.49 49.14 33.00
CA ASP A 349 -4.97 50.40 32.51
C ASP A 349 -3.88 50.22 31.45
N ASN A 350 -4.03 50.95 30.34
CA ASN A 350 -3.05 51.00 29.26
C ASN A 350 -1.94 52.01 29.54
N SER A 351 -1.30 51.91 30.71
CA SER A 351 -0.14 52.76 30.98
C SER A 351 1.00 52.38 30.04
N ASN A 352 1.65 53.39 29.47
CA ASN A 352 2.76 53.20 28.55
C ASN A 352 4.11 53.14 29.26
N SER A 353 4.15 53.29 30.59
CA SER A 353 5.40 53.35 31.32
C SER A 353 5.22 52.95 32.77
N TYR A 354 6.07 52.03 33.23
CA TYR A 354 6.12 51.57 34.61
C TYR A 354 7.53 51.71 35.16
N LYS A 355 7.66 52.19 36.39
CA LYS A 355 8.97 52.39 37.03
C LYS A 355 9.25 51.26 38.03
N PRO A 356 10.34 50.49 37.86
CA PRO A 356 10.76 49.50 38.85
C PRO A 356 11.00 50.14 40.20
N HIS A 357 10.55 49.47 41.26
CA HIS A 357 10.75 49.94 42.62
C HIS A 357 10.91 48.78 43.61
N VAL A 358 11.48 49.11 44.77
CA VAL A 358 11.52 48.24 45.94
C VAL A 358 11.15 48.99 47.20
N TRP A 359 10.51 48.29 48.14
CA TRP A 359 10.21 48.76 49.50
C TRP A 359 11.08 47.98 50.46
N LEU A 360 11.84 48.65 51.32
CA LEU A 360 12.82 48.00 52.18
C LEU A 360 12.69 48.46 53.62
N GLU A 361 12.68 47.50 54.54
CA GLU A 361 12.84 47.70 55.98
C GLU A 361 13.71 46.57 56.53
N CYS A 362 14.86 46.93 57.12
CA CYS A 362 15.83 45.97 57.68
C CYS A 362 16.40 44.95 56.68
N CYS A 363 16.44 45.30 55.39
CA CYS A 363 17.05 44.44 54.37
C CYS A 363 17.76 45.26 53.27
N SER A 364 18.96 44.80 52.92
CA SER A 364 19.69 45.22 51.73
C SER A 364 19.23 44.41 50.52
N VAL A 365 19.49 44.92 49.32
CA VAL A 365 19.24 44.17 48.08
C VAL A 365 20.36 44.35 47.06
N GLU A 366 20.62 43.30 46.31
CA GLU A 366 21.44 43.33 45.08
C GLU A 366 20.48 43.15 43.90
N ALA A 367 20.32 44.15 43.04
CA ALA A 367 19.48 44.04 41.86
C ALA A 367 20.23 43.47 40.67
N ASN A 368 19.51 42.83 39.76
CA ASN A 368 19.94 42.51 38.42
C ASN A 368 18.86 43.04 37.46
N PHE A 369 19.22 44.06 36.67
CA PHE A 369 18.33 44.62 35.65
C PHE A 369 18.54 44.01 34.26
N GLY A 370 19.45 43.03 34.14
CA GLY A 370 19.80 42.41 32.86
C GLY A 370 20.80 43.21 32.03
N ASP A 371 21.57 44.09 32.68
CA ASP A 371 22.62 44.92 32.07
C ASP A 371 23.71 44.07 31.41
N ASP A 372 24.03 42.90 31.98
CA ASP A 372 24.98 41.91 31.44
C ASP A 372 24.53 40.48 31.80
N LEU A 373 23.74 39.88 30.91
CA LEU A 373 23.22 38.52 31.11
C LEU A 373 24.27 37.42 30.88
N GLU A 374 25.44 37.73 30.32
CA GLU A 374 26.53 36.76 30.18
C GLU A 374 27.29 36.60 31.49
N LEU A 375 27.58 37.71 32.17
CA LEU A 375 28.30 37.69 33.45
C LEU A 375 27.36 37.50 34.67
N LYS A 376 26.14 38.03 34.58
CA LYS A 376 25.14 38.02 35.65
C LYS A 376 23.77 37.62 35.07
N PRO A 377 23.60 36.34 34.67
CA PRO A 377 22.33 35.86 34.16
C PRO A 377 21.23 36.00 35.21
N PHE A 378 19.98 36.11 34.76
CA PHE A 378 18.84 35.99 35.65
C PHE A 378 18.72 34.56 36.19
N GLU A 379 18.22 34.42 37.42
CA GLU A 379 17.81 33.11 37.94
C GLU A 379 16.57 32.60 37.17
N TYR A 380 15.69 33.50 36.75
CA TYR A 380 14.57 33.17 35.86
C TYR A 380 15.00 33.06 34.40
N ASP A 381 14.73 31.90 33.79
CA ASP A 381 15.01 31.67 32.38
C ASP A 381 13.98 32.39 31.47
N ILE A 382 14.25 33.67 31.20
CA ILE A 382 13.44 34.51 30.31
C ILE A 382 13.28 33.93 28.89
N SER A 383 14.18 33.06 28.43
CA SER A 383 14.07 32.42 27.11
C SER A 383 12.97 31.36 27.04
N LYS A 384 12.53 30.89 28.21
CA LYS A 384 11.42 29.94 28.39
C LYS A 384 10.11 30.62 28.80
N HIS A 385 10.06 31.95 28.86
CA HIS A 385 8.82 32.65 29.16
C HIS A 385 7.79 32.41 28.05
N GLU A 386 6.64 31.84 28.42
CA GLU A 386 5.49 31.67 27.54
C GLU A 386 4.40 32.68 27.89
N ILE A 387 3.62 33.12 26.90
CA ILE A 387 2.47 33.99 27.13
C ILE A 387 1.50 33.26 28.06
N LEU A 388 1.22 33.90 29.19
CA LEU A 388 0.40 33.31 30.24
C LEU A 388 -1.07 33.30 29.84
N LYS A 389 -1.81 32.28 30.31
CA LYS A 389 -3.24 32.10 30.05
C LYS A 389 -4.09 32.24 31.31
N GLU A 390 -3.45 32.35 32.46
CA GLU A 390 -4.10 32.44 33.76
C GLU A 390 -3.70 33.74 34.44
N PHE A 391 -4.72 34.50 34.83
CA PHE A 391 -4.60 35.79 35.48
C PHE A 391 -5.46 35.83 36.75
N TYR A 392 -5.10 36.71 37.69
CA TYR A 392 -5.95 37.07 38.82
C TYR A 392 -7.15 37.91 38.39
#